data_AF-A0A957VB42-F1
#
_entry.id   AF-A0A957VB42-F1
#
_cell.length_a   1.000
_cell.length_b   1.000
_cell.length_c   1.000
_cell.angle_alpha   90.00
_cell.angle_beta   90.00
_cell.angle_gamma   90.00
#
_symmetry.space_group_name_H-M   'P 1'
#
loop_
_entity.id
_entity.type
_entity.pdbx_description
1 polymer ?
#
loop_
_entity_poly.entity_id
_entity_poly.type
_entity_poly.pdbx_seq_one_letter_code
_entity_poly.pdbx_strand_id
1 'polypeptide(L)'
;MPKQTHPTKTDSEKNNQAKTRPEITGSAVNFLAWSPLSHAGRGDGLSDPRLLVAQRRALAAHIGRVQGNQHLQRMLAPVQREGEPAEAIALQGGTPTPAAGAAGTAAGGGLQHATEQPYDVTGSTLDEVSPQLRHFDGQFAALSNTPLGLSTSQVTPQQQPNGSYRVTVTWAINGATVSLPRWQDYGQACQAAKTEWDRFMSRARQHEQTAHINAARNFVSGLEAADKVISGATVQELQQNLQAKQQDLAQRLQTIHDACDHGASIDAILHPDNGHCAEDSETADAAGI
;
A
#
# COMPACT_ATOMS: atom_id res chain seq x y z
N MET A 1 -19.29 -14.14 70.25
CA MET A 1 -19.59 -15.50 70.76
C MET A 1 -21.02 -15.50 71.29
N PRO A 2 -21.88 -16.52 71.11
CA PRO A 2 -21.64 -17.96 70.89
C PRO A 2 -22.23 -18.52 69.56
N LYS A 3 -21.54 -19.47 68.88
CA LYS A 3 -21.67 -20.97 68.86
C LYS A 3 -22.96 -21.48 68.20
N GLN A 4 -22.88 -21.99 66.96
CA GLN A 4 -22.56 -23.38 66.56
C GLN A 4 -23.71 -24.37 66.76
N THR A 5 -24.16 -25.04 65.69
CA THR A 5 -24.00 -26.49 65.48
C THR A 5 -24.51 -26.94 64.10
N HIS A 6 -23.72 -27.83 63.46
CA HIS A 6 -23.97 -28.62 62.23
C HIS A 6 -24.97 -29.78 62.51
N PRO A 7 -25.14 -30.88 61.72
CA PRO A 7 -24.67 -31.27 60.36
C PRO A 7 -25.74 -31.99 59.48
N THR A 8 -25.41 -32.37 58.23
CA THR A 8 -25.38 -33.79 57.81
C THR A 8 -24.82 -34.00 56.40
N LYS A 9 -23.87 -34.93 56.33
CA LYS A 9 -23.32 -35.59 55.15
C LYS A 9 -24.37 -36.53 54.53
N THR A 10 -24.26 -36.75 53.22
CA THR A 10 -24.44 -38.08 52.64
C THR A 10 -23.33 -38.32 51.62
N ASP A 11 -22.40 -39.20 52.00
CA ASP A 11 -21.50 -39.93 51.11
C ASP A 11 -22.23 -41.22 50.70
N SER A 12 -22.25 -41.52 49.39
CA SER A 12 -22.33 -42.84 48.72
C SER A 12 -22.77 -42.55 47.28
N GLU A 13 -22.17 -43.07 46.21
CA GLU A 13 -21.62 -44.39 46.06
C GLU A 13 -20.70 -44.43 44.82
N LYS A 14 -19.66 -45.26 44.93
CA LYS A 14 -18.73 -45.60 43.86
C LYS A 14 -19.46 -46.44 42.79
N ASN A 15 -19.18 -46.21 41.50
CA ASN A 15 -18.83 -47.36 40.67
C ASN A 15 -17.85 -47.01 39.54
N ASN A 16 -17.01 -48.00 39.29
CA ASN A 16 -15.78 -48.01 38.55
C ASN A 16 -15.97 -48.22 37.03
N GLN A 17 -14.85 -48.02 36.34
CA GLN A 17 -14.38 -48.73 35.14
C GLN A 17 -14.67 -48.12 33.75
N ALA A 18 -13.63 -47.45 33.26
CA ALA A 18 -12.89 -47.82 32.06
C ALA A 18 -13.68 -48.11 30.78
N LYS A 19 -13.68 -47.15 29.85
CA LYS A 19 -13.78 -47.44 28.43
C LYS A 19 -12.98 -46.44 27.57
N THR A 20 -11.81 -46.91 27.19
CA THR A 20 -11.11 -46.68 25.91
C THR A 20 -11.31 -45.34 25.20
N ARG A 21 -10.27 -44.53 25.31
CA ARG A 21 -9.82 -43.48 24.37
C ARG A 21 -9.64 -44.07 22.96
N PRO A 22 -10.24 -43.52 21.90
CA PRO A 22 -9.66 -43.65 20.57
C PRO A 22 -8.59 -42.57 20.43
N GLU A 23 -7.35 -43.02 20.20
CA GLU A 23 -6.36 -42.23 19.47
C GLU A 23 -6.96 -41.89 18.10
N ILE A 24 -7.23 -40.61 17.84
CA ILE A 24 -7.37 -40.12 16.48
C ILE A 24 -5.97 -39.74 16.05
N THR A 25 -5.28 -40.74 15.51
CA THR A 25 -4.08 -40.58 14.71
C THR A 25 -4.40 -39.72 13.49
N GLY A 26 -3.46 -38.83 13.17
CA GLY A 26 -3.57 -37.90 12.06
C GLY A 26 -3.87 -38.62 10.75
N SER A 27 -4.92 -38.16 10.08
CA SER A 27 -5.11 -38.36 8.66
C SER A 27 -4.77 -37.05 7.97
N ALA A 28 -3.61 -37.00 7.33
CA ALA A 28 -3.36 -36.06 6.25
C ALA A 28 -4.39 -36.36 5.16
N VAL A 29 -5.33 -35.45 4.97
CA VAL A 29 -6.32 -35.58 3.91
C VAL A 29 -5.71 -34.96 2.66
N ASN A 30 -5.24 -35.82 1.74
CA ASN A 30 -4.95 -35.42 0.37
C ASN A 30 -6.26 -34.97 -0.28
N PHE A 31 -6.43 -33.67 -0.49
CA PHE A 31 -7.52 -33.11 -1.28
C PHE A 31 -7.04 -32.66 -2.66
N LEU A 32 -7.86 -33.00 -3.64
CA LEU A 32 -7.62 -32.94 -5.08
C LEU A 32 -7.29 -31.53 -5.58
N ALA A 33 -6.29 -31.46 -6.45
CA ALA A 33 -5.90 -30.29 -7.22
C ALA A 33 -7.07 -29.74 -8.05
N TRP A 34 -7.37 -28.45 -7.92
CA TRP A 34 -8.27 -27.71 -8.80
C TRP A 34 -7.47 -26.59 -9.49
N SER A 35 -7.43 -26.64 -10.83
CA SER A 35 -6.78 -25.64 -11.66
C SER A 35 -7.60 -24.34 -11.73
N PRO A 36 -7.00 -23.15 -11.60
CA PRO A 36 -7.70 -21.91 -11.93
C PRO A 36 -7.69 -21.69 -13.44
N LEU A 37 -8.88 -21.40 -13.98
CA LEU A 37 -9.08 -20.84 -15.32
C LEU A 37 -8.22 -19.58 -15.49
N SER A 38 -7.30 -19.63 -16.43
CA SER A 38 -6.55 -18.50 -16.94
C SER A 38 -7.48 -17.56 -17.73
N HIS A 39 -7.73 -16.36 -17.20
CA HIS A 39 -8.16 -15.23 -18.02
C HIS A 39 -6.97 -14.28 -18.19
N ALA A 40 -6.35 -14.37 -19.36
CA ALA A 40 -5.45 -13.37 -19.89
C ALA A 40 -6.25 -12.15 -20.34
N GLY A 41 -5.77 -10.95 -20.00
CA GLY A 41 -6.27 -9.68 -20.53
C GLY A 41 -5.19 -8.61 -20.42
N ARG A 42 -4.49 -8.36 -21.53
CA ARG A 42 -3.39 -7.40 -21.70
C ARG A 42 -3.86 -5.94 -21.56
N GLY A 43 -3.03 -5.14 -20.90
CA GLY A 43 -2.64 -3.72 -21.06
C GLY A 43 -3.46 -2.64 -21.79
N ASP A 44 -4.43 -2.94 -22.65
CA ASP A 44 -4.98 -1.93 -23.60
C ASP A 44 -6.28 -1.25 -23.13
N GLY A 45 -6.82 -1.61 -21.96
CA GLY A 45 -8.15 -1.18 -21.52
C GLY A 45 -8.29 0.33 -21.19
N LEU A 46 -7.21 1.01 -20.81
CA LEU A 46 -7.26 2.43 -20.41
C LEU A 46 -7.34 3.40 -21.61
N SER A 47 -6.95 2.93 -22.79
CA SER A 47 -6.88 3.73 -24.02
C SER A 47 -8.14 3.60 -24.89
N ASP A 48 -9.12 2.77 -24.51
CA ASP A 48 -10.31 2.54 -25.33
C ASP A 48 -11.14 3.84 -25.48
N PRO A 49 -11.22 4.43 -26.69
CA PRO A 49 -11.98 5.66 -26.90
C PRO A 49 -13.48 5.51 -26.63
N ARG A 50 -13.99 4.28 -26.55
CA ARG A 50 -15.40 3.96 -26.27
C ARG A 50 -15.77 4.05 -24.80
N LEU A 51 -14.79 4.04 -23.88
CA LEU A 51 -15.05 4.22 -22.46
C LEU A 51 -15.29 5.70 -22.15
N LEU A 52 -16.39 6.01 -21.47
CA LEU A 52 -16.62 7.35 -20.94
C LEU A 52 -15.51 7.72 -19.94
N VAL A 53 -15.20 9.01 -19.78
CA VAL A 53 -14.16 9.49 -18.85
C VAL A 53 -14.38 8.96 -17.42
N ALA A 54 -15.63 8.89 -16.98
CA ALA A 54 -16.00 8.30 -15.69
C ALA A 54 -15.71 6.78 -15.60
N GLN A 55 -15.86 6.04 -16.70
CA GLN A 55 -15.56 4.60 -16.75
C GLN A 55 -14.04 4.34 -16.77
N ARG A 56 -13.27 5.19 -17.44
CA ARG A 56 -11.79 5.12 -17.39
C ARG A 56 -11.26 5.44 -16.00
N ARG A 57 -11.82 6.44 -15.32
CA ARG A 57 -11.52 6.73 -13.90
C ARG A 57 -11.90 5.56 -12.99
N ALA A 58 -13.08 4.96 -13.18
CA ALA A 58 -13.49 3.78 -12.43
C ALA A 58 -12.56 2.58 -12.68
N LEU A 59 -12.08 2.41 -13.92
CA LEU A 59 -11.15 1.36 -14.32
C LEU A 59 -9.74 1.61 -13.79
N ALA A 60 -9.21 2.82 -13.83
CA ALA A 60 -7.92 3.20 -13.24
C ALA A 60 -7.94 3.03 -11.72
N ALA A 61 -9.00 3.50 -11.05
CA ALA A 61 -9.24 3.25 -9.63
C ALA A 61 -9.40 1.75 -9.32
N HIS A 62 -9.94 0.96 -10.25
CA HIS A 62 -10.00 -0.49 -10.13
C HIS A 62 -8.61 -1.13 -10.32
N ILE A 63 -7.81 -0.67 -11.28
CA ILE A 63 -6.44 -1.15 -11.51
C ILE A 63 -5.52 -0.79 -10.34
N GLY A 64 -5.63 0.42 -9.77
CA GLY A 64 -4.94 0.78 -8.52
C GLY A 64 -5.36 -0.12 -7.34
N ARG A 65 -6.66 -0.39 -7.20
CA ARG A 65 -7.20 -1.39 -6.24
C ARG A 65 -6.70 -2.81 -6.52
N VAL A 66 -6.51 -3.20 -7.78
CA VAL A 66 -6.05 -4.53 -8.18
C VAL A 66 -4.54 -4.66 -8.03
N GLN A 67 -3.73 -3.63 -8.30
CA GLN A 67 -2.28 -3.64 -8.09
C GLN A 67 -1.92 -3.75 -6.60
N GLY A 68 -2.65 -3.06 -5.71
CA GLY A 68 -2.56 -3.31 -4.26
C GLY A 68 -2.93 -4.76 -3.87
N ASN A 69 -3.88 -5.37 -4.60
CA ASN A 69 -4.27 -6.78 -4.42
C ASN A 69 -3.36 -7.81 -5.14
N GLN A 70 -2.51 -7.41 -6.10
CA GLN A 70 -1.57 -8.33 -6.77
C GLN A 70 -0.46 -8.82 -5.83
N HIS A 71 -0.17 -8.08 -4.76
CA HIS A 71 0.71 -8.55 -3.69
C HIS A 71 0.04 -9.70 -2.89
N LEU A 72 -1.27 -9.61 -2.62
CA LEU A 72 -2.05 -10.68 -1.99
C LEU A 72 -2.18 -11.94 -2.84
N GLN A 73 -2.44 -11.80 -4.14
CA GLN A 73 -2.47 -12.95 -5.04
C GLN A 73 -1.12 -13.68 -5.04
N ARG A 74 -0.01 -12.94 -4.93
CA ARG A 74 1.35 -13.52 -4.78
C ARG A 74 1.60 -14.13 -3.40
N MET A 75 1.06 -13.55 -2.32
CA MET A 75 1.23 -14.04 -0.94
C MET A 75 0.32 -15.22 -0.59
N LEU A 76 -0.83 -15.35 -1.26
CA LEU A 76 -1.77 -16.47 -1.09
C LEU A 76 -1.47 -17.64 -2.03
N ALA A 77 -0.72 -17.42 -3.12
CA ALA A 77 -0.31 -18.48 -4.04
C ALA A 77 0.47 -19.65 -3.39
N PRO A 78 1.34 -19.46 -2.38
CA PRO A 78 2.00 -20.56 -1.68
C PRO A 78 1.06 -21.33 -0.76
N VAL A 79 0.08 -20.65 -0.15
CA VAL A 79 -0.93 -21.28 0.74
C VAL A 79 -1.94 -22.10 -0.07
N GLN A 80 -2.12 -21.79 -1.36
CA GLN A 80 -2.94 -22.56 -2.29
C GLN A 80 -2.24 -23.79 -2.87
N ARG A 81 -0.92 -23.96 -2.65
CA ARG A 81 -0.14 -25.13 -3.10
C ARG A 81 0.26 -25.99 -1.90
N GLU A 82 -0.70 -26.65 -1.26
CA GLU A 82 -0.39 -27.77 -0.40
C GLU A 82 0.08 -28.95 -1.27
N GLY A 83 1.39 -29.23 -1.31
CA GLY A 83 1.92 -30.46 -1.93
C GLY A 83 3.37 -30.45 -2.44
N GLU A 84 4.00 -29.31 -2.67
CA GLU A 84 5.37 -29.25 -3.21
C GLU A 84 6.32 -28.53 -2.22
N PRO A 85 7.54 -29.06 -1.99
CA PRO A 85 8.53 -28.37 -1.15
C PRO A 85 8.88 -27.03 -1.79
N ALA A 86 8.86 -25.97 -0.97
CA ALA A 86 9.12 -24.61 -1.42
C ALA A 86 10.54 -24.47 -1.98
N GLU A 87 10.69 -24.40 -3.30
CA GLU A 87 11.88 -23.80 -3.90
C GLU A 87 11.85 -22.29 -3.62
N ALA A 88 12.93 -21.80 -3.02
CA ALA A 88 13.13 -20.39 -2.73
C ALA A 88 13.11 -19.57 -4.03
N ILE A 89 12.01 -18.89 -4.31
CA ILE A 89 11.97 -17.86 -5.35
C ILE A 89 12.77 -16.67 -4.82
N ALA A 90 14.02 -16.56 -5.27
CA ALA A 90 14.80 -15.34 -5.12
C ALA A 90 14.07 -14.20 -5.83
N LEU A 91 13.59 -13.21 -5.06
CA LEU A 91 13.23 -11.90 -5.58
C LEU A 91 14.48 -11.28 -6.20
N GLN A 92 14.66 -11.43 -7.52
CA GLN A 92 15.60 -10.63 -8.29
C GLN A 92 15.07 -9.19 -8.34
N GLY A 93 15.36 -8.44 -7.28
CA GLY A 93 15.39 -6.98 -7.33
C GLY A 93 16.59 -6.58 -8.18
N GLY A 94 16.36 -6.37 -9.47
CA GLY A 94 17.32 -5.64 -10.30
C GLY A 94 17.37 -4.22 -9.79
N THR A 95 18.41 -3.90 -9.01
CA THR A 95 18.73 -2.52 -8.66
C THR A 95 19.18 -1.81 -9.93
N PRO A 96 18.48 -0.77 -10.42
CA PRO A 96 19.01 0.06 -11.49
C PRO A 96 20.31 0.70 -11.00
N THR A 97 21.36 0.54 -11.79
CA THR A 97 22.68 1.13 -11.53
C THR A 97 22.55 2.65 -11.52
N PRO A 98 23.00 3.35 -10.45
CA PRO A 98 22.91 4.79 -10.41
C PRO A 98 23.90 5.39 -11.42
N ALA A 99 23.38 6.07 -12.45
CA ALA A 99 24.18 6.94 -13.27
C ALA A 99 24.69 8.12 -12.41
N ALA A 100 26.01 8.17 -12.21
CA ALA A 100 26.69 9.22 -11.46
C ALA A 100 26.77 10.50 -12.31
N GLY A 101 25.68 11.24 -12.37
CA GLY A 101 25.66 12.67 -12.71
C GLY A 101 25.08 13.43 -11.52
N ALA A 102 25.53 14.66 -11.29
CA ALA A 102 25.05 15.53 -10.21
C ALA A 102 23.56 15.91 -10.42
N ALA A 103 22.67 14.95 -10.31
CA ALA A 103 21.23 15.12 -10.27
C ALA A 103 20.89 15.84 -8.98
N GLY A 104 20.02 16.85 -9.07
CA GLY A 104 19.71 17.78 -7.98
C GLY A 104 19.60 17.08 -6.63
N THR A 105 20.48 17.45 -5.71
CA THR A 105 20.42 17.03 -4.32
C THR A 105 19.02 17.33 -3.79
N ALA A 106 18.33 16.30 -3.30
CA ALA A 106 16.97 16.39 -2.77
C ALA A 106 16.87 17.49 -1.70
N ALA A 107 16.44 18.68 -2.12
CA ALA A 107 16.04 19.73 -1.20
C ALA A 107 14.79 19.25 -0.45
N GLY A 108 14.92 19.08 0.87
CA GLY A 108 13.93 18.41 1.72
C GLY A 108 14.31 16.96 1.96
N GLY A 109 14.55 16.61 3.23
CA GLY A 109 14.90 15.26 3.64
C GLY A 109 13.94 14.20 3.08
N GLY A 110 14.44 12.98 2.90
CA GLY A 110 13.65 11.89 2.33
C GLY A 110 12.41 11.56 3.15
N LEU A 111 11.41 10.99 2.49
CA LEU A 111 10.19 10.52 3.13
C LEU A 111 10.47 9.47 4.22
N GLN A 112 9.74 9.55 5.32
CA GLN A 112 9.80 8.58 6.42
C GLN A 112 8.81 7.45 6.17
N HIS A 113 9.22 6.22 6.48
CA HIS A 113 8.40 5.01 6.33
C HIS A 113 7.91 4.72 4.90
N ALA A 114 8.54 5.33 3.91
CA ALA A 114 8.30 5.09 2.50
C ALA A 114 9.62 5.02 1.73
N THR A 115 9.62 4.35 0.59
CA THR A 115 10.73 4.37 -0.36
C THR A 115 10.40 5.31 -1.52
N GLU A 116 11.27 6.28 -1.78
CA GLU A 116 11.16 7.14 -2.98
C GLU A 116 11.58 6.36 -4.24
N GLN A 117 10.75 6.42 -5.28
CA GLN A 117 10.96 5.81 -6.59
C GLN A 117 11.05 6.94 -7.63
N PRO A 118 12.25 7.45 -7.94
CA PRO A 118 12.37 8.58 -8.84
C PRO A 118 11.99 8.18 -10.27
N TYR A 119 11.31 9.08 -10.99
CA TYR A 119 11.13 9.00 -12.44
C TYR A 119 11.71 10.25 -13.11
N ASP A 120 12.28 10.08 -14.30
CA ASP A 120 13.08 11.14 -14.91
C ASP A 120 12.22 12.12 -15.72
N VAL A 121 12.51 13.40 -15.57
CA VAL A 121 12.03 14.49 -16.42
C VAL A 121 13.22 15.30 -16.94
N THR A 122 13.08 15.84 -18.15
CA THR A 122 14.18 16.48 -18.91
C THR A 122 13.77 17.86 -19.39
N GLY A 123 14.74 18.69 -19.78
CA GLY A 123 14.51 20.05 -20.26
C GLY A 123 15.34 21.08 -19.51
N SER A 124 15.74 22.14 -20.19
CA SER A 124 16.56 23.23 -19.67
C SER A 124 15.76 24.23 -18.81
N THR A 125 14.45 24.29 -18.99
CA THR A 125 13.53 25.25 -18.33
C THR A 125 12.37 24.54 -17.62
N LEU A 126 11.71 25.25 -16.70
CA LEU A 126 10.50 24.70 -16.04
C LEU A 126 9.32 24.55 -17.01
N ASP A 127 9.26 25.33 -18.08
CA ASP A 127 8.23 25.19 -19.12
C ASP A 127 8.37 23.87 -19.89
N GLU A 128 9.61 23.42 -20.13
CA GLU A 128 9.87 22.12 -20.77
C GLU A 128 9.56 20.95 -19.82
N VAL A 129 9.83 21.12 -18.52
CA VAL A 129 9.62 20.09 -17.49
C VAL A 129 8.15 19.94 -17.10
N SER A 130 7.41 21.05 -16.96
CA SER A 130 6.05 21.06 -16.42
C SER A 130 5.06 20.12 -17.13
N PRO A 131 5.03 20.03 -18.47
CA PRO A 131 4.17 19.07 -19.16
C PRO A 131 4.46 17.60 -18.84
N GLN A 132 5.71 17.26 -18.50
CA GLN A 132 6.14 15.90 -18.16
C GLN A 132 5.70 15.48 -16.76
N LEU A 133 5.40 16.45 -15.89
CA LEU A 133 4.85 16.18 -14.56
C LEU A 133 3.42 15.64 -14.59
N ARG A 134 2.75 15.61 -15.74
CA ARG A 134 1.45 14.94 -15.93
C ARG A 134 1.63 13.42 -16.14
N HIS A 135 2.53 12.81 -15.38
CA HIS A 135 2.94 11.42 -15.57
C HIS A 135 1.87 10.43 -15.12
N PHE A 136 1.24 10.67 -13.96
CA PHE A 136 0.23 9.78 -13.40
C PHE A 136 -1.17 10.27 -13.78
N ASP A 137 -1.90 9.42 -14.52
CA ASP A 137 -3.25 9.67 -15.06
C ASP A 137 -3.41 11.00 -15.84
N GLY A 138 -2.30 11.56 -16.35
CA GLY A 138 -2.28 12.84 -17.07
C GLY A 138 -2.49 14.07 -16.18
N GLN A 139 -2.45 13.91 -14.85
CA GLN A 139 -2.88 14.95 -13.91
C GLN A 139 -1.91 15.21 -12.77
N PHE A 140 -1.12 14.21 -12.35
CA PHE A 140 -0.36 14.31 -11.10
C PHE A 140 1.13 14.04 -11.30
N ALA A 141 1.93 14.82 -10.55
CA ALA A 141 3.38 14.74 -10.53
C ALA A 141 3.92 13.66 -9.59
N ALA A 142 3.11 13.16 -8.66
CA ALA A 142 3.52 12.16 -7.70
C ALA A 142 2.45 11.08 -7.56
N LEU A 143 2.88 9.89 -7.12
CA LEU A 143 2.00 8.78 -6.83
C LEU A 143 2.48 8.04 -5.59
N SER A 144 1.62 7.98 -4.57
CA SER A 144 1.81 7.16 -3.39
C SER A 144 1.11 5.81 -3.50
N ASN A 145 1.78 4.76 -3.04
CA ASN A 145 1.21 3.43 -2.82
C ASN A 145 1.48 3.00 -1.37
N THR A 146 0.41 2.72 -0.62
CA THR A 146 0.46 2.30 0.80
C THR A 146 -0.21 0.93 0.95
N PRO A 147 0.48 -0.16 0.54
CA PRO A 147 -0.12 -1.49 0.51
C PRO A 147 -0.55 -1.93 1.93
N LEU A 148 -1.85 -2.10 2.13
CA LEU A 148 -2.42 -2.59 3.38
C LEU A 148 -2.37 -4.12 3.41
N GLY A 149 -1.78 -4.68 4.47
CA GLY A 149 -1.70 -6.12 4.67
C GLY A 149 -1.68 -6.50 6.14
N LEU A 150 -1.51 -7.81 6.38
CA LEU A 150 -1.23 -8.32 7.71
C LEU A 150 0.21 -7.95 8.10
N SER A 151 0.43 -7.63 9.37
CA SER A 151 1.78 -7.37 9.90
C SER A 151 2.63 -8.65 10.00
N THR A 152 1.97 -9.80 10.07
CA THR A 152 2.59 -11.12 10.07
C THR A 152 2.16 -11.90 8.84
N SER A 153 3.07 -12.70 8.27
CA SER A 153 2.78 -13.57 7.14
C SER A 153 1.89 -14.76 7.51
N GLN A 154 1.76 -15.06 8.81
CA GLN A 154 0.99 -16.17 9.32
C GLN A 154 0.02 -15.68 10.40
N VAL A 155 -1.19 -16.24 10.35
CA VAL A 155 -2.21 -16.08 11.38
C VAL A 155 -2.77 -17.46 11.69
N THR A 156 -2.98 -17.77 12.97
CA THR A 156 -3.47 -19.07 13.41
C THR A 156 -4.90 -18.96 13.90
N PRO A 157 -5.89 -19.51 13.16
CA PRO A 157 -7.27 -19.56 13.63
C PRO A 157 -7.42 -20.34 14.93
N GLN A 158 -8.28 -19.85 15.82
CA GLN A 158 -8.67 -20.51 17.06
C GLN A 158 -10.09 -21.03 16.93
N GLN A 159 -10.27 -22.35 17.07
CA GLN A 159 -11.60 -22.94 17.14
C GLN A 159 -12.27 -22.54 18.46
N GLN A 160 -13.52 -22.10 18.37
CA GLN A 160 -14.36 -21.68 19.48
C GLN A 160 -15.19 -22.86 20.01
N PRO A 161 -15.74 -22.79 21.24
CA PRO A 161 -16.52 -23.90 21.82
C PRO A 161 -17.75 -24.33 21.00
N ASN A 162 -18.29 -23.44 20.17
CA ASN A 162 -19.41 -23.71 19.27
C ASN A 162 -18.98 -24.32 17.91
N GLY A 163 -17.70 -24.67 17.74
CA GLY A 163 -17.14 -25.23 16.52
C GLY A 163 -16.72 -24.19 15.46
N SER A 164 -17.08 -22.91 15.61
CA SER A 164 -16.65 -21.83 14.71
C SER A 164 -15.16 -21.48 14.87
N TYR A 165 -14.62 -20.69 13.95
CA TYR A 165 -13.23 -20.23 13.98
C TYR A 165 -13.17 -18.72 14.15
N ARG A 166 -12.13 -18.27 14.86
CA ARG A 166 -11.84 -16.85 15.10
C ARG A 166 -10.35 -16.60 14.93
N VAL A 167 -9.98 -15.44 14.41
CA VAL A 167 -8.60 -14.97 14.36
C VAL A 167 -8.53 -13.51 14.77
N THR A 168 -7.50 -13.16 15.54
CA THR A 168 -7.16 -11.77 15.81
C THR A 168 -5.96 -11.41 14.95
N VAL A 169 -6.10 -10.39 14.11
CA VAL A 169 -5.08 -9.92 13.19
C VAL A 169 -4.58 -8.54 13.56
N THR A 170 -3.35 -8.26 13.16
CA THR A 170 -2.78 -6.92 13.18
C THR A 170 -2.57 -6.49 11.74
N TRP A 171 -3.21 -5.40 11.34
CA TRP A 171 -3.01 -4.78 10.03
C TRP A 171 -1.79 -3.86 10.05
N ALA A 172 -1.14 -3.70 8.90
CA ALA A 172 0.03 -2.84 8.70
C ALA A 172 0.08 -2.29 7.27
N ILE A 173 0.81 -1.19 7.10
CA ILE A 173 1.23 -0.69 5.78
C ILE A 173 2.57 -1.34 5.44
N ASN A 174 2.57 -2.23 4.44
CA ASN A 174 3.68 -3.13 4.14
C ASN A 174 4.57 -2.58 3.02
N GLY A 175 5.41 -1.59 3.36
CA GLY A 175 6.38 -1.01 2.42
C GLY A 175 5.74 0.03 1.50
N ALA A 176 5.43 1.20 2.06
CA ALA A 176 4.93 2.30 1.25
C ALA A 176 5.98 2.78 0.25
N THR A 177 5.54 3.19 -0.93
CA THR A 177 6.39 3.74 -1.99
C THR A 177 5.80 5.03 -2.52
N VAL A 178 6.66 5.98 -2.87
CA VAL A 178 6.23 7.25 -3.47
C VAL A 178 7.05 7.50 -4.72
N SER A 179 6.37 7.65 -5.85
CA SER A 179 7.01 8.00 -7.11
C SER A 179 7.10 9.52 -7.23
N LEU A 180 8.31 10.05 -7.44
CA LEU A 180 8.58 11.49 -7.47
C LEU A 180 9.42 11.86 -8.70
N PRO A 181 9.24 13.04 -9.28
CA PRO A 181 10.01 13.44 -10.45
C PRO A 181 11.46 13.76 -10.06
N ARG A 182 12.37 13.44 -10.96
CA ARG A 182 13.79 13.78 -10.89
C ARG A 182 14.17 14.54 -12.15
N TRP A 183 14.53 15.80 -11.97
CA TRP A 183 14.94 16.66 -13.08
C TRP A 183 16.40 16.39 -13.44
N GLN A 184 16.62 15.78 -14.60
CA GLN A 184 17.95 15.38 -15.09
C GLN A 184 18.86 16.58 -15.36
N ASP A 185 18.32 17.61 -15.99
CA ASP A 185 19.06 18.81 -16.39
C ASP A 185 19.10 19.89 -15.29
N TYR A 186 18.66 19.55 -14.06
CA TYR A 186 18.67 20.46 -12.91
C TYR A 186 20.01 21.17 -12.73
N GLY A 187 21.13 20.47 -12.92
CA GLY A 187 22.46 21.07 -12.79
C GLY A 187 22.72 22.26 -13.75
N GLN A 188 22.12 22.23 -14.94
CA GLN A 188 22.28 23.24 -16.00
C GLN A 188 21.24 24.36 -15.91
N ALA A 189 20.15 24.15 -15.17
CA ALA A 189 19.12 25.16 -14.98
C ALA A 189 19.64 26.43 -14.27
N CYS A 190 19.02 27.57 -14.57
CA CYS A 190 19.34 28.81 -13.88
C CYS A 190 18.87 28.80 -12.42
N GLN A 191 19.38 29.73 -11.61
CA GLN A 191 19.15 29.74 -10.16
C GLN A 191 17.66 29.92 -9.80
N ALA A 192 16.92 30.73 -10.57
CA ALA A 192 15.47 30.91 -10.38
C ALA A 192 14.72 29.58 -10.54
N ALA A 193 14.94 28.87 -11.65
CA ALA A 193 14.35 27.57 -11.90
C ALA A 193 14.70 26.52 -10.84
N LYS A 194 15.97 26.47 -10.41
CA LYS A 194 16.41 25.58 -9.31
C LYS A 194 15.65 25.87 -8.01
N THR A 195 15.52 27.15 -7.67
CA THR A 195 14.83 27.58 -6.43
C THR A 195 13.36 27.19 -6.44
N GLU A 196 12.67 27.40 -7.56
CA GLU A 196 11.27 27.00 -7.72
C GLU A 196 11.11 25.48 -7.74
N TRP A 197 12.00 24.73 -8.41
CA TRP A 197 12.01 23.27 -8.37
C TRP A 197 12.18 22.72 -6.95
N ASP A 198 13.13 23.27 -6.18
CA ASP A 198 13.39 22.86 -4.81
C ASP A 198 12.19 23.14 -3.90
N ARG A 199 11.54 24.31 -4.07
CA ARG A 199 10.29 24.65 -3.39
C ARG A 199 9.22 23.61 -3.71
N PHE A 200 8.96 23.37 -5.00
CA PHE A 200 7.98 22.40 -5.46
C PHE A 200 8.24 21.00 -4.88
N MET A 201 9.45 20.47 -5.00
CA MET A 201 9.81 19.14 -4.50
C MET A 201 9.68 19.03 -2.98
N SER A 202 10.02 20.09 -2.25
CA SER A 202 9.82 20.16 -0.80
C SER A 202 8.33 20.06 -0.44
N ARG A 203 7.47 20.83 -1.13
CA ARG A 203 6.01 20.80 -0.92
C ARG A 203 5.37 19.48 -1.35
N ALA A 204 5.80 18.91 -2.48
CA ALA A 204 5.36 17.59 -2.92
C ALA A 204 5.69 16.52 -1.88
N ARG A 205 6.93 16.45 -1.39
CA ARG A 205 7.29 15.52 -0.31
C ARG A 205 6.47 15.74 0.96
N GLN A 206 6.25 17.00 1.35
CA GLN A 206 5.40 17.31 2.51
C GLN A 206 3.96 16.80 2.33
N HIS A 207 3.39 16.98 1.14
CA HIS A 207 2.07 16.46 0.78
C HIS A 207 2.04 14.94 0.89
N GLU A 208 2.94 14.24 0.19
CA GLU A 208 3.00 12.78 0.16
C GLU A 208 3.17 12.20 1.57
N GLN A 209 4.06 12.80 2.38
CA GLN A 209 4.26 12.38 3.77
C GLN A 209 2.98 12.51 4.60
N THR A 210 2.27 13.62 4.48
CA THR A 210 1.16 13.97 5.39
C THR A 210 -0.16 13.35 4.94
N ALA A 211 -0.52 13.54 3.68
CA ALA A 211 -1.81 13.16 3.11
C ALA A 211 -1.92 11.67 2.78
N HIS A 212 -0.79 11.01 2.51
CA HIS A 212 -0.78 9.59 2.12
C HIS A 212 -0.09 8.72 3.18
N ILE A 213 1.19 8.96 3.47
CA ILE A 213 1.95 8.06 4.36
C ILE A 213 1.44 8.12 5.81
N ASN A 214 1.37 9.32 6.39
CA ASN A 214 0.91 9.50 7.77
C ASN A 214 -0.58 9.16 7.89
N ALA A 215 -1.40 9.57 6.93
CA ALA A 215 -2.83 9.23 6.90
C ALA A 215 -3.06 7.71 6.90
N ALA A 216 -2.34 6.95 6.06
CA ALA A 216 -2.45 5.50 6.00
C ALA A 216 -2.02 4.83 7.32
N ARG A 217 -0.92 5.30 7.92
CA ARG A 217 -0.44 4.79 9.21
C ARG A 217 -1.43 5.10 10.34
N ASN A 218 -1.95 6.33 10.37
CA ASN A 218 -2.96 6.74 11.34
C ASN A 218 -4.22 5.91 11.20
N PHE A 219 -4.70 5.68 9.98
CA PHE A 219 -5.83 4.80 9.68
C PHE A 219 -5.64 3.41 10.28
N VAL A 220 -4.51 2.75 10.02
CA VAL A 220 -4.21 1.42 10.57
C VAL A 220 -4.12 1.43 12.10
N SER A 221 -3.49 2.45 12.67
CA SER A 221 -3.36 2.59 14.13
C SER A 221 -4.71 2.79 14.83
N GLY A 222 -5.65 3.45 14.15
CA GLY A 222 -7.00 3.74 14.63
C GLY A 222 -8.02 2.62 14.42
N LEU A 223 -7.63 1.47 13.85
CA LEU A 223 -8.55 0.36 13.65
C LEU A 223 -9.06 -0.21 14.98
N GLU A 224 -10.35 -0.46 15.04
CA GLU A 224 -11.04 -0.95 16.24
C GLU A 224 -10.98 -2.49 16.34
N ALA A 225 -11.50 -3.04 17.44
CA ALA A 225 -11.56 -4.49 17.65
C ALA A 225 -12.34 -5.22 16.54
N ALA A 226 -13.42 -4.61 16.02
CA ALA A 226 -14.23 -5.17 14.94
C ALA A 226 -13.46 -5.31 13.61
N ASP A 227 -12.41 -4.51 13.41
CA ASP A 227 -11.56 -4.61 12.23
C ASP A 227 -10.42 -5.63 12.41
N LYS A 228 -10.13 -6.03 13.66
CA LYS A 228 -9.02 -6.92 14.02
C LYS A 228 -9.47 -8.34 14.31
N VAL A 229 -10.74 -8.55 14.65
CA VAL A 229 -11.29 -9.85 15.03
C VAL A 229 -12.19 -10.36 13.92
N ILE A 230 -11.74 -11.42 13.24
CA ILE A 230 -12.48 -12.04 12.14
C ILE A 230 -12.92 -13.43 12.56
N SER A 231 -14.15 -13.80 12.19
CA SER A 231 -14.74 -15.10 12.52
C SER A 231 -15.39 -15.73 11.30
N GLY A 232 -15.60 -17.05 11.33
CA GLY A 232 -16.37 -17.81 10.34
C GLY A 232 -16.78 -19.16 10.91
N ALA A 233 -17.86 -19.76 10.42
CA ALA A 233 -18.30 -21.08 10.88
C ALA A 233 -17.33 -22.20 10.47
N THR A 234 -16.59 -21.99 9.37
CA THR A 234 -15.54 -22.88 8.87
C THR A 234 -14.24 -22.11 8.63
N VAL A 235 -13.12 -22.82 8.45
CA VAL A 235 -11.85 -22.20 8.05
C VAL A 235 -11.96 -21.48 6.70
N GLN A 236 -12.70 -22.08 5.75
CA GLN A 236 -12.92 -21.47 4.44
C GLN A 236 -13.70 -20.15 4.54
N GLU A 237 -14.76 -20.12 5.34
CA GLU A 237 -15.52 -18.89 5.58
C GLU A 237 -14.68 -17.84 6.32
N LEU A 238 -13.87 -18.24 7.29
CA LEU A 238 -12.93 -17.34 7.97
C LEU A 238 -11.97 -16.69 6.97
N GLN A 239 -11.43 -17.46 6.02
CA GLN A 239 -10.53 -16.95 4.99
C GLN A 239 -11.24 -15.94 4.07
N GLN A 240 -12.46 -16.25 3.64
CA GLN A 240 -13.28 -15.33 2.83
C GLN A 240 -13.56 -14.03 3.58
N ASN A 241 -13.93 -14.14 4.87
CA ASN A 241 -14.21 -12.97 5.71
C ASN A 241 -12.95 -12.13 5.95
N LEU A 242 -11.78 -12.75 6.08
CA LEU A 242 -10.50 -12.05 6.20
C LEU A 242 -10.16 -11.28 4.91
N GLN A 243 -10.34 -11.90 3.75
CA GLN A 243 -10.14 -11.25 2.46
C GLN A 243 -11.13 -10.10 2.23
N ALA A 244 -12.41 -10.32 2.56
CA ALA A 244 -13.44 -9.29 2.46
C ALA A 244 -13.13 -8.10 3.38
N LYS A 245 -12.69 -8.36 4.62
CA LYS A 245 -12.26 -7.29 5.54
C LYS A 245 -11.05 -6.53 4.99
N GLN A 246 -10.06 -7.20 4.41
CA GLN A 246 -8.94 -6.50 3.80
C GLN A 246 -9.37 -5.57 2.67
N GLN A 247 -10.29 -6.01 1.81
CA GLN A 247 -10.84 -5.19 0.72
C GLN A 247 -11.63 -3.99 1.25
N ASP A 248 -12.46 -4.20 2.28
CA ASP A 248 -13.18 -3.13 2.99
C ASP A 248 -12.20 -2.07 3.54
N LEU A 249 -11.16 -2.51 4.25
CA LEU A 249 -10.16 -1.60 4.80
C LEU A 249 -9.35 -0.88 3.71
N ALA A 250 -9.01 -1.55 2.62
CA ALA A 250 -8.34 -0.92 1.48
C ALA A 250 -9.23 0.14 0.82
N GLN A 251 -10.53 -0.10 0.70
CA GLN A 251 -11.48 0.88 0.16
C GLN A 251 -11.65 2.09 1.09
N ARG A 252 -11.70 1.86 2.41
CA ARG A 252 -11.72 2.94 3.41
C ARG A 252 -10.44 3.79 3.34
N LEU A 253 -9.27 3.15 3.22
CA LEU A 253 -8.01 3.86 3.04
C LEU A 253 -7.97 4.65 1.73
N GLN A 254 -8.43 4.08 0.62
CA GLN A 254 -8.53 4.80 -0.64
C GLN A 254 -9.43 6.04 -0.53
N THR A 255 -10.54 5.94 0.21
CA THR A 255 -11.43 7.09 0.45
C THR A 255 -10.72 8.22 1.19
N ILE A 256 -9.80 7.90 2.11
CA ILE A 256 -8.97 8.90 2.79
C ILE A 256 -8.02 9.58 1.81
N HIS A 257 -7.39 8.81 0.91
CA HIS A 257 -6.50 9.35 -0.11
C HIS A 257 -7.25 10.23 -1.13
N ASP A 258 -8.42 9.80 -1.59
CA ASP A 258 -9.24 10.52 -2.56
C ASP A 258 -9.79 11.84 -2.00
N ALA A 259 -9.85 11.99 -0.67
CA ALA A 259 -10.30 13.21 -0.01
C ALA A 259 -9.21 14.28 0.11
N CYS A 260 -7.96 14.01 -0.29
CA CYS A 260 -6.91 15.02 -0.30
C CYS A 260 -7.15 16.08 -1.38
N ASP A 261 -6.58 17.26 -1.22
CA ASP A 261 -6.65 18.36 -2.17
C ASP A 261 -5.54 18.30 -3.23
N HIS A 262 -4.87 17.16 -3.35
CA HIS A 262 -3.72 16.92 -4.23
C HIS A 262 -2.58 17.94 -4.03
N GLY A 263 -2.45 18.50 -2.82
CA GLY A 263 -1.35 19.38 -2.44
C GLY A 263 -1.58 20.85 -2.74
N ALA A 264 -2.77 21.23 -3.24
CA ALA A 264 -3.11 22.60 -3.56
C ALA A 264 -2.99 23.57 -2.36
N SER A 265 -3.45 23.17 -1.17
CA SER A 265 -3.43 24.02 0.04
C SER A 265 -2.04 24.35 0.57
N ILE A 266 -1.04 23.53 0.23
CA ILE A 266 0.36 23.74 0.64
C ILE A 266 1.26 24.14 -0.53
N ASP A 267 0.65 24.46 -1.67
CA ASP A 267 1.36 24.90 -2.87
C ASP A 267 2.35 23.85 -3.42
N ALA A 268 1.96 22.57 -3.40
CA ALA A 268 2.71 21.48 -4.02
C ALA A 268 2.52 21.42 -5.55
N ILE A 269 2.45 22.59 -6.18
CA ILE A 269 2.24 22.79 -7.62
C ILE A 269 3.49 23.48 -8.15
N LEU A 270 4.03 23.03 -9.29
CA LEU A 270 5.14 23.72 -9.95
C LEU A 270 4.62 24.99 -10.64
N HIS A 271 5.29 26.12 -10.45
CA HIS A 271 4.99 27.39 -11.11
C HIS A 271 6.12 27.78 -12.07
N PRO A 272 6.03 27.42 -13.36
CA PRO A 272 7.09 27.72 -14.33
C PRO A 272 7.47 29.20 -14.39
N ASP A 273 6.50 30.08 -14.20
CA ASP A 273 6.70 31.54 -14.20
C ASP A 273 7.67 32.04 -13.10
N ASN A 274 7.83 31.29 -12.00
CA ASN A 274 8.80 31.61 -10.96
C ASN A 274 10.23 31.18 -11.32
N GLY A 275 10.39 30.38 -12.38
CA GLY A 275 11.66 29.81 -12.80
C GLY A 275 12.29 30.47 -14.01
N HIS A 276 11.72 31.55 -14.54
CA HIS A 276 12.30 32.29 -15.66
C HIS A 276 13.69 32.76 -15.30
N CYS A 277 14.66 32.40 -16.14
CA CYS A 277 15.99 32.97 -16.04
C CYS A 277 15.85 34.47 -16.31
N ALA A 278 16.62 35.31 -15.63
CA ALA A 278 16.80 36.66 -16.13
C ALA A 278 17.32 36.48 -17.56
N GLU A 279 16.47 36.73 -18.56
CA GLU A 279 16.91 36.85 -19.95
C GLU A 279 18.15 37.72 -19.86
N ASP A 280 19.27 37.27 -20.44
CA ASP A 280 20.55 37.97 -20.45
C ASP A 280 20.25 39.45 -20.67
N SER A 281 20.15 40.18 -19.55
CA SER A 281 19.33 41.39 -19.52
C SER A 281 20.03 42.31 -20.47
N GLU A 282 19.41 42.46 -21.64
CA GLU A 282 20.06 42.93 -22.85
C GLU A 282 20.86 44.14 -22.41
N THR A 283 22.16 44.09 -22.64
CA THR A 283 23.09 45.19 -22.48
C THR A 283 22.77 46.27 -23.52
N ALA A 284 21.51 46.70 -23.57
CA ALA A 284 20.93 47.73 -24.42
C ALA A 284 21.35 49.15 -24.01
N ASP A 285 22.24 49.29 -23.01
CA ASP A 285 22.77 50.59 -22.56
C ASP A 285 24.20 50.91 -23.08
N ALA A 286 24.77 50.13 -24.02
CA ALA A 286 26.13 50.39 -24.53
C ALA A 286 26.21 51.02 -25.94
N ALA A 287 25.10 51.51 -26.50
CA ALA A 287 25.12 52.22 -27.80
C ALA A 287 24.43 53.60 -27.79
N GLY A 288 24.25 54.20 -26.61
CA GLY A 288 23.82 55.59 -26.45
C GLY A 288 25.01 56.56 -26.45
N ILE A 289 25.43 56.95 -27.66
CA ILE A 289 25.93 58.30 -28.08
C ILE A 289 26.89 59.05 -27.14
#